data_AF-A0A2D7I1Q0-F1
#
_entry.id   AF-A0A2D7I1Q0-F1
#
_cell.length_a   1.000
_cell.length_b   1.000
_cell.length_c   1.000
_cell.angle_alpha   90.00
_cell.angle_beta   90.00
_cell.angle_gamma   90.00
#
_symmetry.space_group_name_H-M   'P 1'
#
loop_
_entity.id
_entity.type
_entity.pdbx_description
1 polymer ?
#
loop_
_entity_poly.entity_id
_entity_poly.type
_entity_poly.pdbx_seq_one_letter_code
_entity_poly.pdbx_strand_id
1 'polypeptide(L)'
;MFVQGSFLHPGDEDLALSQGHIELVFDTQAWDELGLSSRDCHVVFGYPWPSEEEFLEKVFSRHASPGTLLVSYHDRDYVLVQRQVAEEPELLTLG
;
A
#
# COMPACT_ATOMS: atom_id res chain seq x y z
N MET A 1 14.21 -3.84 -15.94
CA MET A 1 13.08 -4.79 -16.04
C MET A 1 11.87 -4.09 -15.43
N PHE A 2 10.72 -4.13 -16.09
CA PHE A 2 9.48 -3.59 -15.55
C PHE A 2 8.59 -4.77 -15.19
N VAL A 3 8.04 -4.77 -13.97
CA VAL A 3 7.14 -5.81 -13.46
C VAL A 3 5.84 -5.14 -13.07
N GLN A 4 4.72 -5.83 -13.30
CA GLN A 4 3.38 -5.37 -12.95
C GLN A 4 2.76 -6.42 -12.02
N GLY A 5 2.13 -5.97 -10.95
CA GLY A 5 1.39 -6.80 -10.02
C GLY A 5 0.71 -5.95 -8.97
N SER A 6 0.35 -6.57 -7.85
CA SER A 6 -0.36 -5.88 -6.78
C SER A 6 0.54 -5.38 -5.65
N PHE A 7 0.09 -4.33 -4.97
CA PHE A 7 0.61 -3.93 -3.66
C PHE A 7 -0.21 -4.56 -2.51
N LEU A 8 -1.26 -5.31 -2.85
CA LEU A 8 -2.07 -6.10 -1.92
C LEU A 8 -1.59 -7.55 -1.95
N HIS A 9 -1.31 -8.09 -0.77
CA HIS A 9 -0.88 -9.47 -0.61
C HIS A 9 -2.08 -10.35 -0.25
N PRO A 10 -2.02 -11.66 -0.50
CA PRO A 10 -2.99 -12.61 0.05
C PRO A 10 -3.11 -12.43 1.57
N GLY A 11 -4.33 -12.27 2.10
CA GLY A 11 -4.56 -11.91 3.51
C GLY A 11 -4.96 -10.46 3.76
N ASP A 12 -4.88 -9.57 2.77
CA ASP A 12 -5.33 -8.17 2.85
C ASP A 12 -6.80 -7.97 2.47
N GLU A 13 -7.61 -9.03 2.39
CA GLU A 13 -8.99 -8.94 1.94
C GLU A 13 -9.85 -8.06 2.86
N ASP A 14 -9.43 -7.84 4.11
CA ASP A 14 -10.05 -6.92 5.06
C ASP A 14 -9.85 -5.44 4.70
N LEU A 15 -8.82 -5.11 3.90
CA LEU A 15 -8.61 -3.78 3.35
C LEU A 15 -9.53 -3.48 2.17
N ALA A 16 -10.18 -4.51 1.60
CA ALA A 16 -11.12 -4.30 0.52
C ALA A 16 -12.26 -3.38 0.98
N LEU A 17 -12.38 -2.22 0.34
CA LEU A 17 -13.53 -1.35 0.57
C LEU A 17 -14.81 -2.01 0.08
N SER A 18 -15.91 -1.80 0.79
CA SER A 18 -17.25 -2.20 0.35
C SER A 18 -17.78 -1.39 -0.84
N GLN A 19 -16.95 -0.52 -1.43
CA GLN A 19 -17.32 0.38 -2.52
C GLN A 19 -17.11 -0.33 -3.85
N GLY A 20 -18.20 -0.87 -4.41
CA GLY A 20 -18.26 -1.82 -5.52
C GLY A 20 -17.89 -1.30 -6.91
N HIS A 21 -16.78 -0.58 -7.06
CA HIS A 21 -16.31 -0.07 -8.36
C HIS A 21 -14.95 -0.62 -8.82
N ILE A 22 -14.22 -1.35 -7.98
CA ILE A 22 -12.90 -1.90 -8.32
C ILE A 22 -12.83 -3.38 -7.94
N GLU A 23 -12.33 -4.19 -8.87
CA GLU A 23 -11.90 -5.54 -8.59
C GLU A 23 -10.45 -5.49 -8.10
N LEU A 24 -10.25 -5.77 -6.81
CA LEU A 24 -8.93 -5.80 -6.19
C LEU A 24 -8.25 -7.14 -6.50
N VAL A 25 -6.97 -7.09 -6.87
CA VAL A 25 -6.15 -8.27 -7.09
C VAL A 25 -5.19 -8.42 -5.93
N PHE A 26 -5.13 -9.61 -5.34
CA PHE A 26 -4.25 -9.97 -4.23
C PHE A 26 -3.21 -10.97 -4.72
N ASP A 27 -1.98 -10.52 -4.95
CA ASP A 27 -0.89 -11.37 -5.45
C ASP A 27 0.48 -10.89 -4.97
N THR A 28 1.44 -11.82 -4.98
CA THR A 28 2.86 -11.55 -4.65
C THR A 28 3.76 -11.65 -5.87
N GLN A 29 3.22 -11.96 -7.05
CA GLN A 29 4.01 -12.41 -8.19
C GLN A 29 5.05 -11.36 -8.61
N ALA A 30 4.68 -10.08 -8.60
CA ALA A 30 5.60 -9.02 -8.95
C ALA A 30 6.80 -8.92 -7.99
N TRP A 31 6.55 -9.15 -6.70
CA TRP A 31 7.57 -9.14 -5.65
C TRP A 31 8.48 -10.36 -5.78
N ASP A 32 7.90 -11.53 -6.02
CA ASP A 32 8.63 -12.78 -6.24
C ASP A 32 9.55 -12.70 -7.47
N GLU A 33 9.06 -12.13 -8.58
CA GLU A 33 9.85 -11.92 -9.81
C GLU A 33 11.01 -10.93 -9.62
N LEU A 34 10.81 -9.92 -8.78
CA LEU A 34 11.85 -8.94 -8.44
C LEU A 34 12.85 -9.47 -7.40
N GLY A 35 12.49 -10.53 -6.66
CA GLY A 35 13.25 -10.99 -5.49
C GLY A 35 13.31 -9.93 -4.40
N LEU A 36 12.28 -9.10 -4.28
CA LEU A 36 12.15 -7.99 -3.33
C LEU A 36 10.84 -8.13 -2.54
N SER A 37 10.74 -7.42 -1.44
CA SER A 37 9.50 -7.24 -0.67
C SER A 37 8.91 -5.85 -0.92
N SER A 38 7.59 -5.72 -0.74
CA SER A 38 6.91 -4.42 -0.69
C SER A 38 7.52 -3.48 0.37
N ARG A 39 8.08 -4.05 1.44
CA ARG A 39 8.82 -3.34 2.49
C ARG A 39 10.13 -2.71 2.00
N ASP A 40 10.70 -3.18 0.90
CA ASP A 40 11.93 -2.61 0.32
C ASP A 40 11.66 -1.31 -0.48
N CYS A 41 10.39 -0.92 -0.64
CA CYS A 41 10.03 0.34 -1.26
C CYS A 41 10.30 1.52 -0.33
N HIS A 42 11.08 2.48 -0.83
CA HIS A 42 11.36 3.75 -0.13
C HIS A 42 10.37 4.86 -0.49
N VAL A 43 9.73 4.75 -1.66
CA VAL A 43 8.74 5.71 -2.16
C VAL A 43 7.60 4.95 -2.83
N VAL A 44 6.38 5.25 -2.42
CA VAL A 44 5.14 4.77 -3.02
C VAL A 44 4.41 5.98 -3.60
N PHE A 45 4.03 5.91 -4.87
CA PHE A 45 3.26 6.96 -5.53
C PHE A 45 1.85 6.45 -5.83
N GLY A 46 0.83 7.26 -5.53
CA GLY A 46 -0.57 6.92 -5.75
C GLY A 46 -1.39 8.08 -6.30
N TYR A 47 -2.42 7.73 -7.08
CA TYR A 47 -3.45 8.66 -7.54
C TYR A 47 -4.81 8.08 -7.14
N PRO A 48 -5.26 8.31 -5.88
CA PRO A 48 -6.53 7.76 -5.42
C PRO A 48 -7.69 8.47 -6.11
N TRP A 49 -8.73 7.72 -6.50
CA TRP A 49 -10.01 8.34 -6.84
C TRP A 49 -10.68 8.92 -5.58
N PRO A 50 -11.67 9.82 -5.72
CA PRO A 50 -12.44 10.29 -4.58
C PRO A 50 -13.03 9.11 -3.81
N SER A 51 -12.79 9.05 -2.49
CA SER A 51 -13.17 7.98 -1.55
C SER A 51 -12.18 6.80 -1.46
N GLU A 52 -11.08 6.81 -2.21
CA GLU A 52 -10.03 5.78 -2.12
C GLU A 52 -8.83 6.23 -1.29
N GLU A 53 -8.82 7.48 -0.81
CA GLU A 53 -7.70 8.03 -0.05
C GLU A 53 -7.43 7.18 1.20
N GLU A 54 -8.48 6.85 1.96
CA GLU A 54 -8.37 6.03 3.16
C GLU A 54 -7.87 4.61 2.84
N PHE A 55 -8.26 4.05 1.70
CA PHE A 55 -7.79 2.74 1.26
C PHE A 55 -6.28 2.78 0.94
N LEU A 56 -5.85 3.74 0.14
CA LEU A 56 -4.45 3.93 -0.20
C LEU A 56 -3.59 4.12 1.06
N GLU A 57 -4.06 4.94 2.01
CA GLU A 57 -3.37 5.17 3.28
C GLU A 57 -3.26 3.89 4.13
N LYS A 58 -4.32 3.07 4.21
CA LYS A 58 -4.29 1.80 4.96
C LYS A 58 -3.35 0.77 4.34
N VAL A 59 -3.43 0.60 3.01
CA VAL A 59 -2.54 -0.30 2.26
C VAL A 59 -1.08 0.12 2.44
N PHE A 60 -0.81 1.42 2.30
CA PHE A 60 0.51 1.98 2.56
C PHE A 60 0.97 1.71 3.99
N SER A 61 0.16 2.04 4.99
CA SER A 61 0.53 1.89 6.39
C SER A 61 0.80 0.45 6.80
N ARG A 62 0.14 -0.53 6.17
CA ARG A 62 0.33 -1.96 6.49
C ARG A 62 1.65 -2.52 5.96
N HIS A 63 2.04 -2.11 4.76
CA HIS A 63 3.15 -2.76 4.03
C HIS A 63 4.41 -1.91 3.95
N ALA A 64 4.31 -0.59 4.08
CA ALA A 64 5.46 0.28 4.02
C ALA A 64 6.33 0.16 5.26
N SER A 65 7.65 0.11 5.06
CA SER A 65 8.61 0.17 6.17
C SER A 65 8.72 1.58 6.76
N PRO A 66 9.17 1.70 8.02
CA PRO A 66 9.43 3.00 8.63
C PRO A 66 10.39 3.83 7.78
N GLY A 67 10.01 5.07 7.53
CA GLY A 67 10.77 6.01 6.70
C GLY A 67 10.37 6.05 5.24
N THR A 68 9.60 5.09 4.74
CA THR A 68 9.02 5.13 3.38
C THR A 68 8.11 6.34 3.22
N LEU A 69 8.11 6.93 2.02
CA LEU A 69 7.26 8.06 1.65
C LEU A 69 6.05 7.61 0.83
N LEU A 70 4.86 8.07 1.21
CA LEU A 70 3.68 8.06 0.35
C LEU A 70 3.58 9.43 -0.32
N VAL A 71 3.55 9.42 -1.65
CA VAL A 71 3.31 10.61 -2.47
C VAL A 71 1.98 10.42 -3.18
N SER A 72 0.96 11.15 -2.76
CA SER A 72 -0.36 11.10 -3.37
C SER A 72 -0.67 12.40 -4.11
N TYR A 73 -1.20 12.27 -5.32
CA TYR A 73 -1.67 13.39 -6.11
C TYR A 73 -3.20 13.46 -5.99
N HIS A 74 -3.70 14.53 -5.37
CA HIS A 74 -5.14 14.71 -5.13
C HIS A 74 -5.68 15.80 -6.07
N ASP A 75 -6.50 15.39 -7.03
CA ASP A 75 -7.10 16.24 -8.07
C ASP A 75 -6.07 17.27 -8.64
N ARG A 76 -6.50 18.42 -9.16
CA ARG A 76 -5.61 19.31 -9.93
C ARG A 76 -4.64 20.17 -9.12
N ASP A 77 -4.72 20.20 -7.79
CA ASP A 77 -4.19 21.36 -7.07
C ASP A 77 -3.11 21.07 -6.01
N TYR A 78 -2.89 19.81 -5.59
CA TYR A 78 -1.82 19.54 -4.64
C TYR A 78 -1.27 18.11 -4.64
N VAL A 79 0.01 18.04 -4.25
CA VAL A 79 0.72 16.80 -3.90
C VAL A 79 0.77 16.73 -2.38
N LEU A 80 0.32 15.62 -1.81
CA LEU A 80 0.53 15.30 -0.40
C LEU A 80 1.72 14.35 -0.27
N VAL A 81 2.58 14.62 0.70
CA VAL A 81 3.72 13.75 1.03
C VAL A 81 3.63 13.37 2.49
N GLN A 82 3.44 12.08 2.75
CA GLN A 82 3.40 11.49 4.08
C GLN A 82 4.61 10.57 4.26
N ARG A 83 5.10 10.45 5.49
CA ARG A 83 6.20 9.56 5.84
C ARG A 83 5.72 8.54 6.86
N GLN A 84 6.02 7.26 6.63
CA GLN A 84 5.74 6.21 7.60
C GLN A 84 6.64 6.38 8.83
N VAL A 85 6.05 6.52 10.02
CA VAL A 85 6.79 6.84 11.26
C VAL A 85 6.93 5.66 12.24
N ALA A 86 6.05 4.65 12.17
CA ALA A 86 6.14 3.45 12.98
C ALA A 86 5.48 2.27 12.25
N GLU A 87 6.01 1.06 12.43
CA GLU A 87 5.23 -0.15 12.20
C GLU A 87 4.20 -0.25 13.34
N GLU A 88 2.93 -0.50 13.04
CA GLU A 88 2.05 -1.03 14.09
C GLU A 88 2.73 -2.29 14.61
N PRO A 89 3.08 -2.37 15.91
CA PRO A 89 3.72 -3.56 16.43
C PRO A 89 2.73 -4.71 16.23
N GLU A 90 3.13 -5.74 15.48
CA GLU A 90 2.47 -7.04 15.55
C GLU A 90 2.31 -7.36 17.03
N LEU A 91 1.06 -7.34 17.51
CA LEU A 91 0.74 -7.74 18.87
C LEU A 91 1.03 -9.24 18.97
N LEU A 92 2.29 -9.57 19.27
CA LEU A 92 2.73 -10.91 19.61
C LEU A 92 2.08 -11.25 20.96
N THR A 93 0.93 -11.90 20.89
CA THR A 93 0.36 -12.59 22.04
C THR A 93 1.31 -13.75 22.38
N LEU A 94 2.18 -13.55 23.37
CA LEU A 94 2.98 -14.63 23.94
C LEU A 94 2.03 -15.56 24.70
N GLY A 95 1.80 -16.75 24.15
CA GLY A 95 1.13 -17.88 24.80
C GLY A 95 2.13 -18.98 25.13
#